data_AF-A0A2P2IB14-F1
#
_entry.id   AF-A0A2P2IB14-F1
#
_cell.length_a   1.000
_cell.length_b   1.000
_cell.length_c   1.000
_cell.angle_alpha   90.00
_cell.angle_beta   90.00
_cell.angle_gamma   90.00
#
_symmetry.space_group_name_H-M   'P 1'
#
loop_
_entity.id
_entity.type
_entity.pdbx_description
1 polymer ?
#
loop_
_entity_poly.entity_id
_entity_poly.type
_entity_poly.pdbx_seq_one_letter_code
_entity_poly.pdbx_strand_id
1 'polypeptide(L)'
;LFGFDFCLPNTAPPDQKAKWQFPEYRPSLPNALLPQLDYLAPECITDSSGVGPPADMFSVGALITAVFNGGKAYTGHKGDLEAYKKVWKELSRLTTHQLVSVPEVLREKTRRLLLPEPTDRPHAQELSQHDYFCDIGVKTLSYLDQMFQWDNVQKSKFYKGLPQLIPQLPHRVAMLRIVPALVQESVNPTMVPFVLPVILQVAERATDEEFVAHILPHLKPIMKIEEPIQVLVQL
;
A
#
# COMPACT_ATOMS: atom_id res chain seq x y z
N LEU A 1 11.19 -14.70 -11.10
CA LEU A 1 10.36 -13.84 -10.22
C LEU A 1 9.22 -14.71 -9.70
N PHE A 2 9.16 -14.99 -8.41
CA PHE A 2 7.99 -15.66 -7.81
C PHE A 2 6.86 -14.63 -7.62
N GLY A 3 5.60 -15.04 -7.80
CA GLY A 3 4.44 -14.19 -7.51
C GLY A 3 3.82 -13.45 -8.70
N PHE A 4 4.28 -13.72 -9.93
CA PHE A 4 3.67 -13.19 -11.17
C PHE A 4 2.82 -14.23 -11.91
N ASP A 5 2.51 -15.36 -11.27
CA ASP A 5 1.76 -16.47 -11.89
C ASP A 5 0.34 -16.08 -12.30
N PHE A 6 -0.19 -14.98 -11.76
CA PHE A 6 -1.49 -14.40 -12.09
C PHE A 6 -1.41 -13.21 -13.05
N CYS A 7 -0.21 -12.79 -13.45
CA CYS A 7 -0.05 -11.67 -14.38
C CYS A 7 -0.28 -12.14 -15.82
N LEU A 8 -0.98 -11.33 -16.60
CA LEU A 8 -1.13 -11.59 -18.02
C LEU A 8 0.17 -11.23 -18.75
N PRO A 9 0.78 -12.16 -19.51
CA PRO A 9 1.94 -11.84 -20.31
C PRO A 9 1.53 -10.95 -21.49
N ASN A 10 2.45 -10.08 -21.93
CA ASN A 10 2.27 -9.37 -23.19
C ASN A 10 2.30 -10.40 -24.34
N THR A 11 1.25 -10.43 -25.15
CA THR A 11 1.11 -11.32 -26.31
C THR A 11 1.47 -10.63 -27.62
N ALA A 12 1.78 -9.32 -27.60
CA ALA A 12 2.18 -8.59 -28.79
C ALA A 12 3.62 -8.95 -29.22
N PRO A 13 3.91 -9.00 -30.53
CA PRO A 13 5.27 -9.10 -31.04
C PRO A 13 6.19 -7.96 -30.53
N PRO A 14 7.52 -8.15 -30.58
CA PRO A 14 8.47 -7.06 -30.36
C PRO A 14 8.14 -5.85 -31.25
N ASP A 15 8.34 -4.63 -30.73
CA ASP A 15 8.09 -3.35 -31.41
C ASP A 15 6.62 -3.02 -31.73
N GLN A 16 5.66 -3.81 -31.23
CA GLN A 16 4.23 -3.50 -31.31
C GLN A 16 3.69 -3.03 -29.96
N LYS A 17 2.56 -2.31 -29.99
CA LYS A 17 1.84 -1.91 -28.78
C LYS A 17 1.47 -3.16 -27.98
N ALA A 18 1.82 -3.15 -26.69
CA ALA A 18 1.53 -4.27 -25.80
C ALA A 18 0.03 -4.62 -25.82
N LYS A 19 -0.24 -5.93 -25.81
CA LYS A 19 -1.59 -6.50 -25.84
C LYS A 19 -1.66 -7.62 -24.82
N TRP A 20 -2.77 -7.69 -24.10
CA TRP A 20 -3.05 -8.73 -23.14
C TRP A 20 -4.37 -9.40 -23.47
N GLN A 21 -4.49 -10.67 -23.10
CA GLN A 21 -5.71 -11.45 -23.26
C GLN A 21 -6.12 -12.00 -21.91
N PHE A 22 -7.32 -11.62 -21.46
CA PHE A 22 -7.89 -12.14 -20.24
C PHE A 22 -8.51 -13.53 -20.51
N PRO A 23 -8.33 -14.52 -19.63
CA PRO A 23 -8.99 -15.81 -19.77
C PRO A 23 -10.52 -15.63 -19.78
N GLU A 24 -11.19 -16.32 -20.69
CA GLU A 24 -12.65 -16.30 -20.77
C GLU A 24 -13.28 -16.64 -19.40
N TYR A 25 -14.18 -15.78 -18.92
CA TYR A 25 -14.90 -16.03 -17.67
C TYR A 25 -15.90 -17.17 -17.85
N ARG A 26 -15.71 -18.28 -17.13
CA ARG A 26 -16.51 -19.50 -17.27
C ARG A 26 -17.29 -19.84 -16.00
N PRO A 27 -18.57 -19.41 -15.86
CA PRO A 27 -19.36 -19.63 -14.64
C PRO A 27 -19.54 -21.11 -14.25
N SER A 28 -19.26 -22.05 -15.15
CA SER A 28 -19.31 -23.49 -14.89
C SER A 28 -18.12 -24.01 -14.07
N LEU A 29 -17.05 -23.24 -13.90
CA LEU A 29 -15.91 -23.63 -13.07
C LEU A 29 -16.21 -23.46 -11.58
N PRO A 30 -15.56 -24.25 -10.69
CA PRO A 30 -15.61 -24.02 -9.26
C PRO A 30 -15.23 -22.58 -8.89
N ASN A 31 -15.93 -21.98 -7.92
CA ASN A 31 -15.70 -20.59 -7.49
C ASN A 31 -14.24 -20.29 -7.11
N ALA A 32 -13.51 -21.27 -6.57
CA ALA A 32 -12.09 -21.12 -6.22
C ALA A 32 -11.17 -20.89 -7.44
N LEU A 33 -11.62 -21.23 -8.65
CA LEU A 33 -10.89 -21.04 -9.90
C LEU A 33 -11.38 -19.82 -10.69
N LEU A 34 -12.41 -19.12 -10.18
CA LEU A 34 -12.96 -17.94 -10.82
C LEU A 34 -12.34 -16.66 -10.25
N PRO A 35 -12.08 -15.65 -11.10
CA PRO A 35 -11.70 -14.34 -10.59
C PRO A 35 -12.86 -13.74 -9.79
N GLN A 36 -12.52 -13.02 -8.71
CA GLN A 36 -13.51 -12.38 -7.85
C GLN A 36 -14.18 -11.22 -8.58
N LEU A 37 -15.47 -11.35 -8.88
CA LEU A 37 -16.24 -10.34 -9.61
C LEU A 37 -16.26 -8.97 -8.92
N ASP A 38 -16.16 -8.93 -7.58
CA ASP A 38 -16.17 -7.69 -6.79
C ASP A 38 -15.01 -6.73 -7.14
N TYR A 39 -13.91 -7.27 -7.69
CA TYR A 39 -12.72 -6.51 -8.05
C TYR A 39 -12.40 -6.61 -9.55
N LEU A 40 -13.12 -7.44 -10.30
CA LEU A 40 -12.85 -7.66 -11.71
C LEU A 40 -13.39 -6.49 -12.54
N ALA A 41 -12.57 -5.98 -13.46
CA ALA A 41 -12.98 -4.93 -14.38
C ALA A 41 -14.02 -5.44 -15.41
N PRO A 42 -15.03 -4.64 -15.80
CA PRO A 42 -16.08 -5.08 -16.72
C PRO A 42 -15.55 -5.58 -18.07
N GLU A 43 -14.50 -4.95 -18.59
CA GLU A 43 -13.88 -5.31 -19.86
C GLU A 43 -13.27 -6.72 -19.85
N CYS A 44 -12.88 -7.25 -18.69
CA CYS A 44 -12.39 -8.62 -18.58
C CYS A 44 -13.47 -9.66 -18.93
N ILE A 45 -14.75 -9.27 -18.89
CA ILE A 45 -15.89 -10.11 -19.24
C ILE A 45 -16.41 -9.77 -20.65
N THR A 46 -16.44 -8.49 -21.03
CA THR A 46 -17.06 -8.05 -22.30
C THR A 46 -16.14 -8.06 -23.50
N ASP A 47 -14.86 -7.72 -23.29
CA ASP A 47 -13.83 -7.68 -24.31
C ASP A 47 -12.51 -8.19 -23.72
N SER A 48 -12.44 -9.51 -23.57
CA SER A 48 -11.27 -10.18 -23.03
C SER A 48 -10.00 -10.00 -23.90
N SER A 49 -10.12 -9.41 -25.09
CA SER A 49 -9.01 -9.17 -26.03
C SER A 49 -8.42 -7.76 -25.98
N GLY A 50 -9.10 -6.84 -25.29
CA GLY A 50 -8.75 -5.42 -25.12
C GLY A 50 -8.31 -5.04 -23.70
N VAL A 51 -8.07 -6.02 -22.83
CA VAL A 51 -7.67 -5.80 -21.43
C VAL A 51 -6.26 -5.22 -21.36
N GLY A 52 -6.03 -4.34 -20.38
CA GLY A 52 -4.72 -3.75 -20.12
C GLY A 52 -4.67 -3.07 -18.75
N PRO A 53 -3.65 -2.23 -18.49
CA PRO A 53 -3.44 -1.59 -17.18
C PRO A 53 -4.66 -0.86 -16.59
N PRO A 54 -5.59 -0.26 -17.37
CA PRO A 54 -6.81 0.30 -16.80
C PRO A 54 -7.71 -0.70 -16.05
N ALA A 55 -7.64 -2.00 -16.35
CA ALA A 55 -8.38 -3.03 -15.63
C ALA A 55 -7.85 -3.20 -14.19
N ASP A 56 -6.54 -3.10 -14.00
CA ASP A 56 -5.93 -3.06 -12.67
C ASP A 56 -6.38 -1.81 -11.91
N MET A 57 -6.50 -0.67 -12.60
CA MET A 57 -6.99 0.57 -11.99
C MET A 57 -8.44 0.46 -11.51
N PHE A 58 -9.30 -0.26 -12.21
CA PHE A 58 -10.65 -0.56 -11.70
C PHE A 58 -10.60 -1.37 -10.41
N SER A 59 -9.76 -2.41 -10.39
CA SER A 59 -9.54 -3.25 -9.20
C SER A 59 -9.06 -2.43 -8.01
N VAL A 60 -8.18 -1.44 -8.24
CA VAL A 60 -7.75 -0.48 -7.22
C VAL A 60 -8.90 0.39 -6.73
N GLY A 61 -9.76 0.88 -7.61
CA GLY A 61 -10.98 1.63 -7.23
C GLY A 61 -11.89 0.80 -6.33
N ALA A 62 -12.15 -0.46 -6.71
CA ALA A 62 -12.94 -1.40 -5.91
C ALA A 62 -12.28 -1.66 -4.55
N LEU A 63 -10.97 -1.85 -4.50
CA LEU A 63 -10.23 -2.05 -3.25
C LEU A 63 -10.31 -0.82 -2.33
N ILE A 64 -10.16 0.38 -2.86
CA ILE A 64 -10.31 1.63 -2.09
C ILE A 64 -11.70 1.66 -1.44
N THR A 65 -12.77 1.39 -2.21
CA THR A 65 -14.12 1.37 -1.65
C THR A 65 -14.29 0.30 -0.58
N ALA A 66 -13.74 -0.90 -0.78
CA ALA A 66 -13.83 -1.99 0.19
C ALA A 66 -13.11 -1.65 1.50
N VAL A 67 -11.91 -1.08 1.45
CA VAL A 67 -11.13 -0.65 2.63
C VAL A 67 -11.95 0.32 3.48
N PHE A 68 -12.58 1.31 2.86
CA PHE A 68 -13.39 2.30 3.58
C PHE A 68 -14.78 1.81 3.97
N ASN A 69 -15.26 0.72 3.36
CA ASN A 69 -16.55 0.09 3.65
C ASN A 69 -16.43 -1.12 4.59
N GLY A 70 -15.41 -1.15 5.44
CA GLY A 70 -15.21 -2.23 6.42
C GLY A 70 -14.93 -3.59 5.79
N GLY A 71 -14.24 -3.62 4.66
CA GLY A 71 -13.89 -4.82 3.90
C GLY A 71 -15.00 -5.35 2.99
N LYS A 72 -16.15 -4.67 2.92
CA LYS A 72 -17.28 -5.09 2.07
C LYS A 72 -17.13 -4.53 0.66
N ALA A 73 -17.26 -5.40 -0.33
CA ALA A 73 -17.34 -5.01 -1.72
C ALA A 73 -18.42 -3.95 -1.94
N TYR A 74 -18.14 -3.01 -2.85
CA TYR A 74 -19.09 -1.98 -3.23
C TYR A 74 -20.29 -2.57 -3.99
N THR A 75 -20.06 -3.66 -4.71
CA THR A 75 -21.01 -4.26 -5.64
C THR A 75 -21.72 -5.45 -4.99
N GLY A 76 -23.01 -5.30 -4.67
CA GLY A 76 -23.78 -6.30 -3.91
C GLY A 76 -24.20 -7.58 -4.67
N HIS A 77 -23.50 -7.98 -5.74
CA HIS A 77 -23.92 -9.09 -6.61
C HIS A 77 -23.59 -10.49 -6.07
N LYS A 78 -22.75 -10.60 -5.02
CA LYS A 78 -22.45 -11.89 -4.34
C LYS A 78 -21.98 -13.00 -5.31
N GLY A 79 -21.17 -12.64 -6.30
CA GLY A 79 -20.69 -13.56 -7.33
C GLY A 79 -21.66 -13.90 -8.48
N ASP A 80 -22.87 -13.35 -8.51
CA ASP A 80 -23.79 -13.55 -9.65
C ASP A 80 -23.40 -12.68 -10.86
N LEU A 81 -23.17 -13.33 -12.00
CA LEU A 81 -22.66 -12.66 -13.21
C LEU A 81 -23.69 -11.71 -13.84
N GLU A 82 -24.98 -12.07 -13.84
CA GLU A 82 -26.02 -11.24 -14.43
C GLU A 82 -26.32 -10.01 -13.57
N ALA A 83 -26.29 -10.16 -12.24
CA ALA A 83 -26.33 -9.04 -11.30
C ALA A 83 -25.10 -8.15 -11.45
N TYR A 84 -23.90 -8.72 -11.61
CA TYR A 84 -22.68 -7.94 -11.88
C TYR A 84 -22.82 -7.07 -13.15
N LYS A 85 -23.29 -7.66 -14.26
CA LYS A 85 -23.54 -6.90 -15.52
C LYS A 85 -24.57 -5.77 -15.34
N LYS A 86 -25.56 -5.93 -14.45
CA LYS A 86 -26.50 -4.85 -14.12
C LYS A 86 -25.82 -3.74 -13.34
N VAL A 87 -25.03 -4.10 -12.32
CA VAL A 87 -24.28 -3.13 -11.50
C VAL A 87 -23.32 -2.32 -12.35
N TRP A 88 -22.63 -2.92 -13.33
CA TRP A 88 -21.77 -2.14 -14.23
C TRP A 88 -22.54 -0.98 -14.86
N LYS A 89 -23.78 -1.22 -15.33
CA LYS A 89 -24.52 -0.22 -16.12
C LYS A 89 -24.81 1.00 -15.26
N GLU A 90 -25.00 0.77 -13.97
CA GLU A 90 -25.22 1.80 -12.97
C GLU A 90 -23.93 2.55 -12.60
N LEU A 91 -22.74 1.95 -12.74
CA LEU A 91 -21.46 2.62 -12.47
C LEU A 91 -21.22 3.83 -13.38
N SER A 92 -21.78 3.85 -14.60
CA SER A 92 -21.75 5.04 -15.47
C SER A 92 -22.45 6.26 -14.85
N ARG A 93 -23.37 6.03 -13.90
CA ARG A 93 -24.15 7.04 -13.19
C ARG A 93 -23.69 7.22 -11.74
N LEU A 94 -22.57 6.58 -11.36
CA LEU A 94 -22.01 6.66 -10.03
C LEU A 94 -21.67 8.11 -9.70
N THR A 95 -22.18 8.58 -8.57
CA THR A 95 -21.86 9.91 -8.01
C THR A 95 -20.94 9.79 -6.80
N THR A 96 -20.18 10.84 -6.50
CA THR A 96 -19.34 10.90 -5.29
C THR A 96 -20.15 10.75 -4.00
N HIS A 97 -21.43 11.16 -4.00
CA HIS A 97 -22.35 10.99 -2.88
C HIS A 97 -22.66 9.53 -2.56
N GLN A 98 -22.48 8.60 -3.50
CA GLN A 98 -22.63 7.16 -3.23
C GLN A 98 -21.37 6.54 -2.61
N LEU A 99 -20.27 7.30 -2.54
CA LEU A 99 -18.99 6.89 -1.96
C LEU A 99 -18.77 7.55 -0.59
N VAL A 100 -19.82 7.68 0.23
CA VAL A 100 -19.78 8.42 1.51
C VAL A 100 -18.69 7.90 2.46
N SER A 101 -18.47 6.58 2.47
CA SER A 101 -17.45 5.94 3.32
C SER A 101 -16.02 6.31 2.90
N VAL A 102 -15.79 6.61 1.63
CA VAL A 102 -14.47 7.02 1.12
C VAL A 102 -14.20 8.47 1.55
N PRO A 103 -12.97 8.80 1.99
CA PRO A 103 -12.58 10.17 2.33
C PRO A 103 -12.89 11.12 1.19
N GLU A 104 -13.45 12.28 1.51
CA GLU A 104 -13.95 13.25 0.53
C GLU A 104 -12.91 13.58 -0.55
N VAL A 105 -11.67 13.81 -0.12
CA VAL A 105 -10.52 14.10 -0.99
C VAL A 105 -10.24 13.00 -2.04
N LEU A 106 -10.64 11.76 -1.79
CA LEU A 106 -10.40 10.61 -2.67
C LEU A 106 -11.64 10.20 -3.48
N ARG A 107 -12.83 10.72 -3.17
CA ARG A 107 -14.10 10.26 -3.77
C ARG A 107 -14.13 10.42 -5.28
N GLU A 108 -13.72 11.58 -5.80
CA GLU A 108 -13.76 11.81 -7.25
C GLU A 108 -12.78 10.90 -8.00
N LYS A 109 -11.56 10.74 -7.46
CA LYS A 109 -10.57 9.83 -8.03
C LYS A 109 -11.08 8.39 -8.02
N THR A 110 -11.68 7.96 -6.92
CA THR A 110 -12.28 6.62 -6.77
C THR A 110 -13.44 6.40 -7.72
N ARG A 111 -14.32 7.39 -7.88
CA ARG A 111 -15.43 7.36 -8.85
C ARG A 111 -14.91 7.14 -10.28
N ARG A 112 -13.86 7.86 -10.68
CA ARG A 112 -13.24 7.70 -12.00
C ARG A 112 -12.61 6.32 -12.20
N LEU A 113 -11.97 5.75 -11.18
CA LEU A 113 -11.42 4.39 -11.24
C LEU A 113 -12.51 3.33 -11.50
N LEU A 114 -13.73 3.55 -10.99
CA LEU A 114 -14.86 2.62 -11.12
C LEU A 114 -15.67 2.79 -12.41
N LEU A 115 -15.26 3.68 -13.33
CA LEU A 115 -16.00 3.86 -14.59
C LEU A 115 -15.92 2.61 -15.47
N PRO A 116 -17.02 2.24 -16.16
CA PRO A 116 -17.00 1.10 -17.08
C PRO A 116 -16.00 1.26 -18.22
N GLU A 117 -15.84 2.48 -18.76
CA GLU A 117 -14.95 2.75 -19.88
C GLU A 117 -13.48 2.81 -19.40
N PRO A 118 -12.58 1.92 -19.91
CA PRO A 118 -11.20 1.87 -19.46
C PRO A 118 -10.40 3.16 -19.70
N THR A 119 -10.69 3.90 -20.77
CA THR A 119 -9.93 5.12 -21.13
C THR A 119 -10.18 6.30 -20.21
N ASP A 120 -11.29 6.31 -19.46
CA ASP A 120 -11.66 7.41 -18.57
C ASP A 120 -11.01 7.30 -17.18
N ARG A 121 -10.45 6.12 -16.86
CA ARG A 121 -9.82 5.82 -15.58
C ARG A 121 -8.43 6.48 -15.49
N PRO A 122 -8.07 7.05 -14.33
CA PRO A 122 -6.75 7.65 -14.14
C PRO A 122 -5.66 6.57 -14.15
N HIS A 123 -4.47 6.95 -14.62
CA HIS A 123 -3.31 6.05 -14.60
C HIS A 123 -2.73 5.89 -13.19
N ALA A 124 -2.00 4.79 -12.96
CA ALA A 124 -1.37 4.50 -11.66
C ALA A 124 -0.48 5.66 -11.15
N GLN A 125 0.30 6.27 -12.04
CA GLN A 125 1.15 7.42 -11.71
C GLN A 125 0.33 8.64 -11.25
N GLU A 126 -0.79 8.91 -11.90
CA GLU A 126 -1.68 10.03 -11.57
C GLU A 126 -2.40 9.77 -10.23
N LEU A 127 -2.65 8.51 -9.87
CA LEU A 127 -3.20 8.13 -8.57
C LEU A 127 -2.15 8.23 -7.46
N SER A 128 -0.92 7.75 -7.69
CA SER A 128 0.14 7.76 -6.68
C SER A 128 0.60 9.16 -6.28
N GLN A 129 0.43 10.14 -7.18
CA GLN A 129 0.75 11.54 -6.93
C GLN A 129 -0.37 12.32 -6.21
N HIS A 130 -1.51 11.70 -5.97
CA HIS A 130 -2.64 12.35 -5.31
C HIS A 130 -2.30 12.74 -3.86
N ASP A 131 -2.71 13.93 -3.42
CA ASP A 131 -2.36 14.50 -2.11
C ASP A 131 -2.66 13.58 -0.92
N TYR A 132 -3.73 12.79 -1.04
CA TYR A 132 -4.09 11.76 -0.07
C TYR A 132 -2.94 10.79 0.26
N PHE A 133 -2.10 10.44 -0.72
CA PHE A 133 -0.95 9.53 -0.53
C PHE A 133 0.35 10.28 -0.22
N CYS A 134 0.33 11.61 -0.17
CA CYS A 134 1.50 12.46 0.05
C CYS A 134 1.68 12.89 1.53
N ASP A 135 0.98 12.21 2.45
CA ASP A 135 1.07 12.46 3.88
C ASP A 135 2.47 12.19 4.44
N ILE A 136 2.80 12.89 5.53
CA ILE A 136 4.11 12.81 6.18
C ILE A 136 4.45 11.39 6.64
N GLY A 137 3.46 10.60 7.08
CA GLY A 137 3.67 9.22 7.48
C GLY A 137 4.06 8.33 6.31
N VAL A 138 3.40 8.50 5.16
CA VAL A 138 3.73 7.76 3.92
C VAL A 138 5.14 8.10 3.45
N LYS A 139 5.49 9.39 3.44
CA LYS A 139 6.86 9.85 3.08
C LYS A 139 7.91 9.29 4.04
N THR A 140 7.63 9.30 5.34
CA THR A 140 8.52 8.74 6.38
C THR A 140 8.79 7.27 6.14
N LEU A 141 7.75 6.47 5.87
CA LEU A 141 7.89 5.05 5.57
C LEU A 141 8.64 4.81 4.26
N SER A 142 8.38 5.62 3.23
CA SER A 142 9.09 5.56 1.95
C SER A 142 10.59 5.85 2.10
N TYR A 143 10.95 6.82 2.95
CA TYR A 143 12.35 7.10 3.27
C TYR A 143 13.01 5.95 4.03
N LEU A 144 12.29 5.34 4.99
CA LEU A 144 12.79 4.14 5.71
C LEU A 144 13.11 2.98 4.75
N ASP A 145 12.24 2.73 3.76
CA ASP A 145 12.45 1.65 2.79
C ASP A 145 13.65 1.91 1.84
N GLN A 146 14.12 3.16 1.72
CA GLN A 146 15.22 3.56 0.84
C GLN A 146 16.57 3.75 1.58
N MET A 147 16.59 3.58 2.90
CA MET A 147 17.75 3.90 3.74
C MET A 147 19.03 3.14 3.41
N PHE A 148 18.91 1.96 2.82
CA PHE A 148 20.08 1.15 2.45
C PHE A 148 21.02 1.87 1.46
N GLN A 149 20.51 2.86 0.72
CA GLN A 149 21.27 3.64 -0.26
C GLN A 149 21.95 4.88 0.35
N TRP A 150 21.61 5.23 1.60
CA TRP A 150 22.05 6.48 2.22
C TRP A 150 23.33 6.30 3.02
N ASP A 151 24.13 7.36 3.09
CA ASP A 151 25.30 7.41 3.98
C ASP A 151 24.90 7.66 5.45
N ASN A 152 25.84 7.45 6.38
CA ASN A 152 25.59 7.62 7.81
C ASN A 152 25.20 9.08 8.19
N VAL A 153 25.65 10.07 7.43
CA VAL A 153 25.32 11.49 7.68
C VAL A 153 23.86 11.75 7.33
N GLN A 154 23.40 11.29 6.17
CA GLN A 154 22.01 11.36 5.74
C GLN A 154 21.09 10.62 6.71
N LYS A 155 21.46 9.38 7.08
CA LYS A 155 20.72 8.57 8.05
C LYS A 155 20.60 9.26 9.41
N SER A 156 21.70 9.79 9.96
CA SER A 156 21.68 10.46 11.27
C SER A 156 20.79 11.70 11.27
N LYS A 157 20.79 12.49 10.18
CA LYS A 157 19.87 13.64 10.02
C LYS A 157 18.41 13.21 10.04
N PHE A 158 18.07 12.14 9.34
CA PHE A 158 16.70 11.62 9.33
C PHE A 158 16.28 11.09 10.71
N TYR A 159 17.10 10.26 11.35
CA TYR A 159 16.77 9.71 12.67
C TYR A 159 16.63 10.80 13.74
N LYS A 160 17.39 11.90 13.65
CA LYS A 160 17.21 13.08 14.52
C LYS A 160 15.85 13.76 14.36
N GLY A 161 15.26 13.74 13.16
CA GLY A 161 13.94 14.32 12.89
C GLY A 161 12.78 13.39 13.25
N LEU A 162 13.02 12.08 13.24
CA LEU A 162 12.00 11.05 13.43
C LEU A 162 11.20 11.16 14.74
N PRO A 163 11.77 11.56 15.91
CA PRO A 163 10.99 11.71 17.14
C PRO A 163 9.80 12.66 17.05
N GLN A 164 9.87 13.68 16.18
CA GLN A 164 8.79 14.65 15.97
C GLN A 164 7.63 14.05 15.16
N LEU A 165 7.89 12.98 14.42
CA LEU A 165 6.94 12.32 13.54
C LEU A 165 6.26 11.13 14.24
N ILE A 166 6.91 10.47 15.20
CA ILE A 166 6.36 9.33 15.94
C ILE A 166 4.95 9.58 16.51
N PRO A 167 4.63 10.74 17.12
CA PRO A 167 3.28 11.01 17.64
C PRO A 167 2.19 11.04 16.55
N GLN A 168 2.56 11.36 15.31
CA GLN A 168 1.66 11.49 14.16
C GLN A 168 1.40 10.15 13.47
N LEU A 169 2.26 9.15 13.71
CA LEU A 169 2.11 7.82 13.13
C LEU A 169 1.13 6.95 13.93
N PRO A 170 0.37 6.07 13.26
CA PRO A 170 -0.39 5.04 13.96
C PRO A 170 0.52 4.18 14.84
N HIS A 171 0.11 3.90 16.08
CA HIS A 171 0.90 3.11 17.05
C HIS A 171 1.44 1.80 16.46
N ARG A 172 0.57 1.07 15.77
CA ARG A 172 0.92 -0.19 15.10
C ARG A 172 2.03 -0.02 14.05
N VAL A 173 2.06 1.11 13.33
CA VAL A 173 3.11 1.42 12.34
C VAL A 173 4.43 1.72 13.06
N ALA A 174 4.38 2.55 14.11
CA ALA A 174 5.56 2.85 14.92
C ALA A 174 6.21 1.57 15.47
N MET A 175 5.40 0.67 16.03
CA MET A 175 5.87 -0.57 16.64
C MET A 175 6.29 -1.64 15.63
N LEU A 176 5.52 -1.89 14.57
CA LEU A 176 5.76 -3.04 13.67
C LEU A 176 6.54 -2.69 12.40
N ARG A 177 6.74 -1.41 12.09
CA ARG A 177 7.53 -0.97 10.92
C ARG A 177 8.73 -0.13 11.32
N ILE A 178 8.53 0.89 12.15
CA ILE A 178 9.62 1.80 12.53
C ILE A 178 10.65 1.09 13.43
N VAL A 179 10.22 0.51 14.55
CA VAL A 179 11.15 -0.16 15.49
C VAL A 179 11.99 -1.25 14.80
N PRO A 180 11.43 -2.18 14.01
CA PRO A 180 12.24 -3.18 13.30
C PRO A 180 13.30 -2.57 12.38
N ALA A 181 12.98 -1.50 11.66
CA ALA A 181 13.94 -0.80 10.79
C ALA A 181 15.08 -0.16 11.61
N LEU A 182 14.76 0.47 12.73
CA LEU A 182 15.75 1.08 13.62
C LEU A 182 16.67 0.05 14.28
N VAL A 183 16.11 -1.11 14.64
CA VAL A 183 16.86 -2.23 15.20
C VAL A 183 17.84 -2.79 14.17
N GLN A 184 17.44 -2.91 12.90
CA GLN A 184 18.36 -3.32 11.83
C GLN A 184 19.54 -2.34 11.70
N GLU A 185 19.31 -1.04 11.87
CA GLU A 185 20.39 -0.04 11.83
C GLU A 185 21.29 -0.08 13.07
N SER A 186 20.79 -0.54 14.23
CA SER A 186 21.56 -0.60 15.48
C SER A 186 22.79 -1.52 15.43
N VAL A 187 22.89 -2.37 14.40
CA VAL A 187 24.10 -3.16 14.09
C VAL A 187 25.31 -2.24 13.83
N ASN A 188 25.07 -1.02 13.34
CA ASN A 188 26.09 0.01 13.25
C ASN A 188 26.13 0.83 14.57
N PRO A 189 27.18 0.67 15.41
CA PRO A 189 27.25 1.37 16.70
C PRO A 189 27.19 2.89 16.55
N THR A 190 27.68 3.46 15.45
CA THR A 190 27.64 4.92 15.24
C THR A 190 26.22 5.47 15.10
N MET A 191 25.25 4.61 14.79
CA MET A 191 23.86 4.99 14.59
C MET A 191 23.00 4.85 15.85
N VAL A 192 23.43 4.04 16.82
CA VAL A 192 22.73 3.78 18.09
C VAL A 192 22.29 5.06 18.80
N PRO A 193 23.11 6.12 18.91
CA PRO A 193 22.71 7.35 19.62
C PRO A 193 21.54 8.08 18.95
N PHE A 194 21.28 7.84 17.66
CA PHE A 194 20.17 8.44 16.93
C PHE A 194 18.93 7.56 16.90
N VAL A 195 19.08 6.24 16.88
CA VAL A 195 17.94 5.31 16.78
C VAL A 195 17.36 4.92 18.14
N LEU A 196 18.20 4.80 19.18
CA LEU A 196 17.78 4.38 20.51
C LEU A 196 16.74 5.34 21.13
N PRO A 197 16.89 6.68 21.06
CA PRO A 197 15.87 7.59 21.58
C PRO A 197 14.50 7.39 20.91
N VAL A 198 14.48 7.09 19.61
CA VAL A 198 13.24 6.84 18.88
C VAL A 198 12.59 5.53 19.33
N ILE A 199 13.38 4.46 19.51
CA ILE A 199 12.88 3.17 20.01
C ILE A 199 12.28 3.33 21.40
N LEU A 200 12.94 4.08 22.29
CA LEU A 200 12.44 4.35 23.64
C LEU A 200 11.15 5.19 23.63
N GLN A 201 11.05 6.19 22.75
CA GLN A 201 9.83 6.98 22.59
C GLN A 201 8.64 6.12 22.13
N VAL A 202 8.88 5.13 21.25
CA VAL A 202 7.83 4.17 20.88
C VAL A 202 7.48 3.26 22.06
N ALA A 203 8.49 2.84 22.84
CA ALA A 203 8.29 2.02 24.03
C ALA A 203 7.45 2.71 25.11
N GLU A 204 7.58 4.03 25.30
CA GLU A 204 6.75 4.80 26.24
C GLU A 204 5.24 4.72 25.95
N ARG A 205 4.87 4.45 24.69
CA ARG A 205 3.47 4.32 24.26
C ARG A 205 2.99 2.87 24.19
N ALA A 206 3.88 1.90 24.39
CA ALA A 206 3.57 0.49 24.31
C ALA A 206 2.97 -0.01 25.63
N THR A 207 2.08 -0.99 25.53
CA THR A 207 1.68 -1.81 26.69
C THR A 207 2.83 -2.71 27.15
N ASP A 208 2.75 -3.26 28.36
CA ASP A 208 3.77 -4.17 28.89
C ASP A 208 3.93 -5.41 27.98
N GLU A 209 2.81 -5.95 27.49
CA GLU A 209 2.81 -7.09 26.57
C GLU A 209 3.48 -6.74 25.24
N GLU A 210 3.14 -5.58 24.66
CA GLU A 210 3.75 -5.10 23.41
C GLU A 210 5.25 -4.84 23.59
N PHE A 211 5.65 -4.23 24.70
CA PHE A 211 7.05 -3.96 25.00
C PHE A 211 7.85 -5.26 25.10
N VAL A 212 7.37 -6.24 25.86
CA VAL A 212 8.03 -7.54 26.04
C VAL A 212 8.10 -8.31 24.73
N ALA A 213 7.05 -8.27 23.91
CA ALA A 213 6.97 -9.01 22.66
C ALA A 213 7.79 -8.37 21.52
N HIS A 214 7.75 -7.04 21.38
CA HIS A 214 8.20 -6.34 20.17
C HIS A 214 9.39 -5.40 20.36
N ILE A 215 9.74 -5.00 21.60
CA ILE A 215 10.77 -3.98 21.83
C ILE A 215 11.92 -4.53 22.68
N LEU A 216 11.61 -5.10 23.85
CA LEU A 216 12.59 -5.64 24.80
C LEU A 216 13.59 -6.64 24.17
N PRO A 217 13.19 -7.59 23.29
CA PRO A 217 14.12 -8.53 22.68
C PRO A 217 15.23 -7.82 21.88
N HIS A 218 14.91 -6.66 21.31
CA HIS A 218 15.83 -5.86 20.50
C HIS A 218 16.65 -4.86 21.32
N LEU A 219 16.13 -4.37 22.45
CA LEU A 219 16.89 -3.50 23.35
C LEU A 219 17.99 -4.25 24.10
N LYS A 220 17.78 -5.52 24.47
CA LYS A 220 18.78 -6.34 25.18
C LYS A 220 20.18 -6.33 24.56
N PRO A 221 20.37 -6.55 23.25
CA PRO A 221 21.70 -6.48 22.63
C PRO A 221 22.26 -5.06 22.57
N ILE A 222 21.42 -4.04 22.34
CA ILE A 222 21.85 -2.63 22.27
C ILE A 222 22.40 -2.18 23.63
N MET A 223 21.77 -2.58 24.73
CA MET A 223 22.19 -2.24 26.09
C MET A 223 23.49 -2.92 26.54
N LYS A 224 24.03 -3.88 25.76
CA LYS A 224 25.33 -4.52 26.02
C LYS A 224 26.50 -3.81 25.34
N ILE A 225 26.25 -2.70 24.64
CA ILE A 225 27.31 -1.93 24.00
C ILE A 225 28.06 -1.17 25.10
N GLU A 226 29.27 -1.63 25.42
CA GLU A 226 30.13 -1.07 26.46
C GLU A 226 31.10 -0.01 25.94
N GLU A 227 31.37 -0.01 24.62
CA GLU A 227 32.25 0.98 24.01
C GLU A 227 31.51 2.32 23.83
N PRO A 228 32.05 3.43 24.37
CA PRO A 228 31.43 4.73 24.20
C PRO A 228 31.51 5.13 22.73
N ILE A 229 30.34 5.21 22.09
CA ILE A 229 30.22 5.64 20.70
C ILE A 229 30.61 7.12 20.64
N GLN A 230 31.80 7.39 20.09
CA GLN A 230 32.25 8.76 19.84
C GLN A 230 31.47 9.34 18.66
N VAL A 231 30.38 10.03 18.95
CA VAL A 231 29.70 10.84 17.93
C VAL A 231 30.47 12.16 17.82
N LEU A 232 31.27 12.31 16.77
CA LEU A 232 31.82 13.62 16.39
C LEU A 232 30.64 14.51 15.99
N VAL A 233 30.17 15.33 16.94
CA VAL A 233 29.18 16.36 16.67
C VAL A 233 29.89 17.46 15.88
N GLN A 234 29.81 17.42 14.55
CA GLN A 234 30.12 18.59 13.74
C GLN A 234 29.00 19.60 13.98
N LEU A 235 29.31 20.61 14.79
CA LEU A 235 28.50 21.82 14.99
C LEU A 235 28.48 22.66 13.71
#